data_AF-A0A922EBD9-F1
#
_entry.id   AF-A0A922EBD9-F1
#
_cell.length_a   1.000
_cell.length_b   1.000
_cell.length_c   1.000
_cell.angle_alpha   90.00
_cell.angle_beta   90.00
_cell.angle_gamma   90.00
#
_symmetry.space_group_name_H-M   'P 1'
#
loop_
_entity.id
_entity.type
_entity.pdbx_description
1 polymer ?
#
loop_
_entity_poly.entity_id
_entity_poly.type
_entity_poly.pdbx_seq_one_letter_code
_entity_poly.pdbx_strand_id
1 'polypeptide(L)'
;MIEEIEVDPPKAWEVRIKIICTSLCHTDLTFWKMKAPIGLFPRIFGHEAVGVVESVGEHVEELIKGDLVLPVFQPNCRKCRDCMSEKSNDCSVFGKNIIPDMPRDRTSRFKDLKGEVLHHFVGVSSFSEYTVVDEAHAVKITPDIPVDKACLLSCGVSTGLGSAWKVAAVEEGSTVAIFGLGAVGLAVAVGARLRGASKIIGVDLNPEKFEIGLGKDGDNWCGDAWLAVDHQFLRASERQKCRRHILRRSQAQI
;
A
#
# COMPACT_ATOMS: atom_id res chain seq x y z
N MET A 1 20.26 -9.77 -2.88
CA MET A 1 21.01 -10.90 -2.31
C MET A 1 19.98 -11.92 -1.86
N ILE A 2 20.24 -13.20 -2.09
CA ILE A 2 19.42 -14.31 -1.59
C ILE A 2 20.38 -15.15 -0.75
N GLU A 3 20.00 -15.42 0.49
CA GLU A 3 20.81 -16.17 1.44
C GLU A 3 19.90 -16.92 2.42
N GLU A 4 20.47 -17.94 3.08
CA GLU A 4 19.80 -18.63 4.17
C GLU A 4 19.85 -17.76 5.43
N ILE A 5 18.75 -17.74 6.18
CA ILE A 5 18.60 -17.01 7.42
C ILE A 5 17.92 -17.89 8.46
N GLU A 6 18.11 -17.57 9.74
CA GLU A 6 17.36 -18.16 10.84
C GLU A 6 16.14 -17.29 11.15
N VAL A 7 14.97 -17.92 11.27
CA VAL A 7 13.72 -17.27 11.69
C VAL A 7 13.28 -17.84 13.03
N ASP A 8 13.43 -17.05 14.09
CA ASP A 8 13.05 -17.42 15.45
C ASP A 8 11.55 -17.79 15.53
N PRO A 9 11.14 -18.67 16.45
CA PRO A 9 9.72 -18.94 16.70
C PRO A 9 9.00 -17.68 17.22
N PRO A 10 7.67 -17.59 17.04
CA PRO A 10 6.89 -16.46 17.56
C PRO A 10 6.86 -16.47 19.09
N LYS A 11 7.01 -15.30 19.71
CA LYS A 11 6.78 -15.08 21.15
C LYS A 11 5.32 -14.74 21.42
N ALA A 12 4.98 -14.43 22.66
CA ALA A 12 3.65 -13.98 23.04
C ALA A 12 3.13 -12.84 22.13
N TRP A 13 1.89 -12.98 21.65
CA TRP A 13 1.19 -12.09 20.72
C TRP A 13 1.76 -12.05 19.30
N GLU A 14 2.65 -12.97 18.93
CA GLU A 14 3.26 -13.02 17.61
C GLU A 14 2.78 -14.23 16.80
N VAL A 15 2.86 -14.08 15.49
CA VAL A 15 2.41 -15.09 14.52
C VAL A 15 3.52 -15.30 13.52
N ARG A 16 3.92 -16.56 13.32
CA ARG A 16 4.85 -16.93 12.26
C ARG A 16 4.06 -17.36 11.03
N ILE A 17 4.37 -16.76 9.90
CA ILE A 17 3.66 -16.90 8.64
C ILE A 17 4.62 -17.49 7.62
N LYS A 18 4.18 -18.55 6.93
CA LYS A 18 4.82 -19.02 5.70
C LYS A 18 4.33 -18.17 4.53
N ILE A 19 5.22 -17.41 3.90
CA ILE A 19 4.87 -16.55 2.78
C ILE A 19 4.59 -17.41 1.54
N ILE A 20 3.46 -17.15 0.88
CA ILE A 20 3.09 -17.81 -0.38
C ILE A 20 3.41 -16.90 -1.56
N CYS A 21 3.07 -15.62 -1.44
CA CYS A 21 3.29 -14.63 -2.47
C CYS A 21 3.60 -13.28 -1.82
N THR A 22 4.53 -12.55 -2.43
CA THR A 22 4.84 -11.17 -2.06
C THR A 22 5.10 -10.35 -3.33
N SER A 23 4.69 -9.09 -3.33
CA SER A 23 4.94 -8.15 -4.41
C SER A 23 5.94 -7.07 -4.00
N LEU A 24 6.58 -6.47 -5.01
CA LEU A 24 7.47 -5.33 -4.83
C LEU A 24 6.67 -4.04 -4.96
N CYS A 25 6.65 -3.24 -3.89
CA CYS A 25 6.04 -1.92 -3.88
C CYS A 25 7.12 -0.83 -3.98
N HIS A 26 6.73 0.34 -4.50
CA HIS A 26 7.65 1.48 -4.62
C HIS A 26 8.22 1.89 -3.26
N THR A 27 7.44 1.73 -2.19
CA THR A 27 7.88 2.02 -0.81
C THR A 27 9.08 1.16 -0.41
N ASP A 28 9.17 -0.11 -0.81
CA ASP A 28 10.34 -0.95 -0.51
C ASP A 28 11.60 -0.35 -1.15
N LEU A 29 11.51 0.09 -2.42
CA LEU A 29 12.61 0.74 -3.13
C LEU A 29 12.98 2.10 -2.53
N THR A 30 11.99 2.87 -2.06
CA THR A 30 12.22 4.14 -1.38
C THR A 30 13.07 3.92 -0.14
N PHE A 31 12.65 3.03 0.77
CA PHE A 31 13.39 2.76 2.00
C PHE A 31 14.76 2.12 1.74
N TRP A 32 14.87 1.26 0.72
CA TRP A 32 16.15 0.69 0.30
C TRP A 32 17.17 1.76 -0.14
N LYS A 33 16.72 2.87 -0.72
CA LYS A 33 17.60 3.97 -1.16
C LYS A 33 17.85 5.02 -0.07
N MET A 34 17.12 4.97 1.05
CA MET A 34 17.28 5.93 2.13
C MET A 34 18.57 5.69 2.92
N LYS A 35 19.03 6.73 3.60
CA LYS A 35 20.13 6.66 4.57
C LYS A 35 19.58 6.58 6.00
N ALA A 36 20.46 6.24 6.94
CA ALA A 36 20.16 6.29 8.36
C ALA A 36 19.57 7.66 8.78
N PRO A 37 18.67 7.69 9.77
CA PRO A 37 18.26 6.57 10.62
C PRO A 37 17.16 5.67 10.02
N ILE A 38 16.53 6.08 8.91
CA ILE A 38 15.37 5.36 8.33
C ILE A 38 15.84 4.19 7.45
N GLY A 39 16.85 4.43 6.60
CA GLY A 39 17.54 3.41 5.83
C GLY A 39 18.55 2.67 6.71
N LEU A 40 18.05 1.71 7.48
CA LEU A 40 18.83 0.85 8.37
C LEU A 40 19.08 -0.51 7.70
N PHE A 41 20.31 -0.99 7.81
CA PHE A 41 20.78 -2.24 7.21
C PHE A 41 21.66 -3.02 8.21
N PRO A 42 21.70 -4.36 8.13
CA PRO A 42 20.99 -5.21 7.18
C PRO A 42 19.49 -5.37 7.53
N ARG A 43 18.62 -5.58 6.53
CA ARG A 43 17.15 -5.59 6.70
C ARG A 43 16.47 -6.46 5.66
N ILE A 44 15.40 -7.13 6.06
CA ILE A 44 14.50 -7.88 5.16
C ILE A 44 13.31 -6.98 4.80
N PHE A 45 13.18 -6.63 3.53
CA PHE A 45 12.09 -5.79 3.00
C PHE A 45 10.82 -6.61 2.69
N GLY A 46 9.84 -5.97 2.05
CA GLY A 46 8.57 -6.58 1.67
C GLY A 46 7.49 -6.29 2.70
N HIS A 47 6.36 -5.76 2.22
CA HIS A 47 5.18 -5.46 3.03
C HIS A 47 3.85 -5.72 2.31
N GLU A 48 3.93 -6.19 1.07
CA GLU A 48 2.79 -6.66 0.29
C GLU A 48 2.87 -8.18 0.16
N ALA A 49 2.04 -8.90 0.91
CA ALA A 49 2.16 -10.35 0.98
C ALA A 49 0.85 -11.05 1.34
N VAL A 50 0.81 -12.33 1.03
CA VAL A 50 -0.14 -13.29 1.58
C VAL A 50 0.63 -14.55 2.00
N GLY A 51 0.18 -15.16 3.08
CA GLY A 51 0.78 -16.39 3.58
C GLY A 51 -0.19 -17.20 4.41
N VAL A 52 0.31 -18.31 4.92
CA VAL A 52 -0.43 -19.20 5.81
C VAL A 52 0.25 -19.17 7.18
N VAL A 53 -0.55 -19.08 8.23
CA VAL A 53 -0.05 -19.17 9.61
C VAL A 53 0.59 -20.54 9.81
N GLU A 54 1.88 -20.53 10.15
CA GLU A 54 2.64 -21.75 10.45
C GLU A 54 2.58 -22.09 11.93
N SER A 55 2.74 -21.09 12.80
CA SER A 55 2.62 -21.21 14.26
C SER A 55 2.23 -19.87 14.88
N VAL A 56 1.69 -19.93 16.10
CA VAL A 56 1.29 -18.77 16.90
C VAL A 56 1.97 -18.84 18.26
N GLY A 57 2.29 -17.67 18.81
CA GLY A 57 2.78 -17.57 20.18
C GLY A 57 1.66 -17.48 21.21
N GLU A 58 2.04 -17.36 22.48
CA GLU A 58 1.11 -17.25 23.59
C GLU A 58 0.15 -16.06 23.44
N HIS A 59 -1.09 -16.19 23.92
CA HIS A 59 -2.14 -15.17 23.88
C HIS A 59 -2.70 -14.77 22.51
N VAL A 60 -2.24 -15.37 21.41
CA VAL A 60 -2.90 -15.22 20.11
C VAL A 60 -4.17 -16.08 20.10
N GLU A 61 -5.33 -15.43 20.03
CA GLU A 61 -6.64 -16.10 20.13
C GLU A 61 -7.38 -16.18 18.78
N GLU A 62 -7.13 -15.21 17.88
CA GLU A 62 -7.92 -14.99 16.66
C GLU A 62 -7.35 -15.69 15.42
N LEU A 63 -6.13 -16.22 15.53
CA LEU A 63 -5.39 -16.84 14.44
C LEU A 63 -4.90 -18.21 14.88
N ILE A 64 -5.00 -19.19 13.99
CA ILE A 64 -4.52 -20.55 14.21
C ILE A 64 -3.68 -21.03 13.04
N LYS A 65 -2.85 -22.05 13.27
CA LYS A 65 -2.10 -22.72 12.21
C LYS A 65 -3.03 -23.13 11.06
N GLY A 66 -2.62 -22.82 9.83
CA GLY A 66 -3.37 -23.12 8.61
C GLY A 66 -4.25 -21.96 8.12
N ASP A 67 -4.48 -20.93 8.93
CA ASP A 67 -5.23 -19.76 8.47
C ASP A 67 -4.49 -19.01 7.36
N LEU A 68 -5.24 -18.63 6.31
CA LEU A 68 -4.74 -17.75 5.26
C LEU A 68 -4.80 -16.30 5.76
N VAL A 69 -3.68 -15.59 5.66
CA VAL A 69 -3.51 -14.25 6.25
C VAL A 69 -2.80 -13.28 5.30
N LEU A 70 -3.19 -12.02 5.41
CA LEU A 70 -2.44 -10.87 4.92
C LEU A 70 -1.65 -10.26 6.08
N PRO A 71 -0.31 -10.28 6.07
CA PRO A 71 0.45 -9.37 6.91
C PRO A 71 0.29 -7.95 6.37
N VAL A 72 -0.09 -7.01 7.23
CA VAL A 72 -0.37 -5.61 6.90
C VAL A 72 0.60 -4.70 7.64
N PHE A 73 1.16 -3.71 6.95
CA PHE A 73 2.09 -2.75 7.56
C PHE A 73 1.41 -1.78 8.54
N GLN A 74 0.07 -1.64 8.43
CA GLN A 74 -0.72 -0.78 9.29
C GLN A 74 -1.32 -1.60 10.44
N PRO A 75 -0.85 -1.43 11.68
CA PRO A 75 -1.33 -2.23 12.79
C PRO A 75 -2.75 -1.86 13.25
N ASN A 76 -3.47 -2.84 13.79
CA ASN A 76 -4.71 -2.63 14.52
C ASN A 76 -4.73 -3.45 15.82
N CYS A 77 -4.51 -2.80 16.97
CA CYS A 77 -4.52 -3.49 18.27
C CYS A 77 -5.91 -3.75 18.85
N ARG A 78 -6.98 -3.28 18.16
CA ARG A 78 -8.40 -3.43 18.53
C ARG A 78 -8.80 -2.90 19.92
N LYS A 79 -7.92 -2.16 20.59
CA LYS A 79 -8.11 -1.73 21.99
C LYS A 79 -7.88 -0.23 22.20
N CYS A 80 -7.01 0.39 21.41
CA CYS A 80 -6.71 1.82 21.58
C CYS A 80 -7.82 2.71 21.00
N ARG A 81 -7.91 3.95 21.49
CA ARG A 81 -8.92 4.93 21.07
C ARG A 81 -9.02 5.06 19.55
N ASP A 82 -7.87 5.11 18.87
CA ASP A 82 -7.86 5.34 17.43
C ASP A 82 -8.28 4.08 16.64
N CYS A 83 -7.95 2.86 17.13
CA CYS A 83 -8.46 1.61 16.56
C CYS A 83 -9.95 1.39 16.81
N MET A 84 -10.50 1.93 17.90
CA MET A 84 -11.93 1.86 18.23
C MET A 84 -12.76 2.97 17.55
N SER A 85 -12.09 3.91 16.86
CA SER A 85 -12.72 5.03 16.18
C SER A 85 -13.05 4.67 14.73
N GLU A 86 -14.19 5.11 14.24
CA GLU A 86 -14.53 5.00 12.80
C GLU A 86 -13.78 6.01 11.93
N LYS A 87 -13.09 6.99 12.55
CA LYS A 87 -12.43 8.10 11.85
C LYS A 87 -10.95 7.86 11.58
N SER A 88 -10.35 6.84 12.20
CA SER A 88 -8.91 6.59 12.11
C SER A 88 -8.62 5.12 11.83
N ASN A 89 -7.56 4.87 11.07
CA ASN A 89 -6.90 3.57 10.95
C ASN A 89 -5.46 3.61 11.49
N ASP A 90 -5.08 4.69 12.18
CA ASP A 90 -3.73 4.87 12.72
C ASP A 90 -3.68 4.47 14.20
N CYS A 91 -3.10 3.31 14.47
CA CYS A 91 -3.07 2.73 15.80
C CYS A 91 -2.14 3.52 16.73
N SER A 92 -2.67 4.08 17.82
CA SER A 92 -1.86 4.87 18.76
C SER A 92 -0.83 4.06 19.56
N VAL A 93 -0.96 2.72 19.58
CA VAL A 93 -0.07 1.82 20.33
C VAL A 93 1.13 1.40 19.49
N PHE A 94 0.89 1.03 18.23
CA PHE A 94 1.92 0.44 17.35
C PHE A 94 2.27 1.31 16.14
N GLY A 95 1.42 2.27 15.73
CA GLY A 95 1.61 3.09 14.52
C GLY A 95 2.50 4.32 14.66
N LYS A 96 2.87 4.71 15.90
CA LYS A 96 3.54 6.00 16.15
C LYS A 96 4.95 6.14 15.56
N ASN A 97 5.70 5.04 15.47
CA ASN A 97 7.10 5.07 15.05
C ASN A 97 7.39 3.91 14.10
N ILE A 98 8.12 4.20 13.02
CA ILE A 98 8.74 3.15 12.22
C ILE A 98 9.88 2.56 13.04
N ILE A 99 9.66 1.33 13.48
CA ILE A 99 10.60 0.58 14.32
C ILE A 99 11.27 -0.50 13.47
N PRO A 100 12.57 -0.74 13.66
CA PRO A 100 13.30 -1.71 12.86
C PRO A 100 13.10 -3.16 13.32
N ASP A 101 12.37 -3.41 14.40
CA ASP A 101 12.26 -4.72 15.06
C ASP A 101 10.84 -4.92 15.63
N MET A 102 10.59 -6.04 16.33
CA MET A 102 9.27 -6.35 16.88
C MET A 102 8.75 -5.25 17.83
N PRO A 103 7.45 -4.90 17.79
CA PRO A 103 6.92 -3.74 18.51
C PRO A 103 6.90 -3.89 20.02
N ARG A 104 6.78 -5.11 20.54
CA ARG A 104 6.60 -5.36 21.98
C ARG A 104 7.92 -5.45 22.74
N ASP A 105 8.89 -6.18 22.20
CA ASP A 105 10.15 -6.45 22.90
C ASP A 105 11.39 -5.80 22.25
N ARG A 106 11.23 -5.12 21.11
CA ARG A 106 12.31 -4.43 20.39
C ARG A 106 13.46 -5.35 19.96
N THR A 107 13.17 -6.62 19.74
CA THR A 107 14.13 -7.59 19.23
C THR A 107 13.75 -8.07 17.83
N SER A 108 14.75 -8.44 17.03
CA SER A 108 14.49 -9.10 15.76
C SER A 108 14.09 -10.57 15.94
N ARG A 109 13.53 -11.15 14.89
CA ARG A 109 13.26 -12.58 14.73
C ARG A 109 14.14 -13.19 13.65
N PHE A 110 15.05 -12.41 13.08
CA PHE A 110 15.87 -12.78 11.95
C PHE A 110 17.35 -12.64 12.28
N LYS A 111 18.10 -13.68 11.94
CA LYS A 111 19.56 -13.70 12.02
C LYS A 111 20.14 -14.27 10.73
N ASP A 112 21.29 -13.79 10.32
CA ASP A 112 22.07 -14.49 9.31
C ASP A 112 22.72 -15.76 9.89
N LEU A 113 23.35 -16.57 9.05
CA LEU A 113 24.04 -17.80 9.50
C LEU A 113 25.27 -17.55 10.38
N LYS A 114 25.69 -16.29 10.57
CA LYS A 114 26.77 -15.90 11.49
C LYS A 114 26.21 -15.44 12.83
N GLY A 115 24.89 -15.38 12.98
CA GLY A 115 24.19 -14.91 14.17
C GLY A 115 24.00 -13.39 14.23
N GLU A 116 24.33 -12.66 13.16
CA GLU A 116 24.13 -11.21 13.10
C GLU A 116 22.66 -10.87 12.86
N VAL A 117 22.19 -9.83 13.53
CA VAL A 117 20.78 -9.42 13.48
C VAL A 117 20.44 -8.85 12.11
N LEU A 118 19.34 -9.33 11.52
CA LEU A 118 18.70 -8.72 10.36
C LEU A 118 17.46 -7.97 10.83
N HIS A 119 17.32 -6.69 10.47
CA HIS A 119 16.19 -5.89 10.91
C HIS A 119 14.89 -6.23 10.16
N HIS A 120 13.78 -6.07 10.87
CA HIS A 120 12.43 -6.06 10.31
C HIS A 120 12.18 -4.78 9.49
N PHE A 121 11.13 -4.86 8.66
CA PHE A 121 10.64 -3.78 7.83
C PHE A 121 9.13 -3.64 7.99
N VAL A 122 8.71 -2.48 8.51
CA VAL A 122 7.31 -2.06 8.68
C VAL A 122 6.37 -3.13 9.25
N GLY A 123 6.88 -3.96 10.15
CA GLY A 123 6.12 -5.01 10.84
C GLY A 123 5.74 -6.21 9.96
N VAL A 124 6.35 -6.38 8.78
CA VAL A 124 6.01 -7.46 7.83
C VAL A 124 7.20 -8.28 7.35
N SER A 125 8.21 -7.67 6.73
CA SER A 125 9.41 -8.36 6.20
C SER A 125 9.12 -9.60 5.34
N SER A 126 8.31 -9.45 4.29
CA SER A 126 7.83 -10.56 3.47
C SER A 126 8.79 -11.05 2.38
N PHE A 127 9.95 -10.43 2.18
CA PHE A 127 11.01 -10.94 1.29
C PHE A 127 11.82 -12.05 1.97
N SER A 128 11.11 -13.02 2.53
CA SER A 128 11.59 -14.21 3.22
C SER A 128 10.53 -15.30 3.09
N GLU A 129 10.93 -16.58 3.09
CA GLU A 129 9.97 -17.71 3.04
C GLU A 129 9.11 -17.80 4.31
N TYR A 130 9.64 -17.34 5.44
CA TYR A 130 8.93 -17.21 6.70
C TYR A 130 9.15 -15.83 7.31
N THR A 131 8.11 -15.27 7.90
CA THR A 131 8.19 -14.05 8.69
C THR A 131 7.46 -14.20 10.02
N VAL A 132 7.81 -13.37 10.98
CA VAL A 132 7.11 -13.26 12.27
C VAL A 132 6.58 -11.85 12.40
N VAL A 133 5.28 -11.72 12.69
CA VAL A 133 4.60 -10.44 12.87
C VAL A 133 3.88 -10.41 14.22
N ASP A 134 3.62 -9.21 14.72
CA ASP A 134 2.65 -9.05 15.81
C ASP A 134 1.24 -9.38 15.29
N GLU A 135 0.37 -9.99 16.10
CA GLU A 135 -1.02 -10.25 15.71
C GLU A 135 -1.75 -8.99 15.20
N ALA A 136 -1.37 -7.80 15.69
CA ALA A 136 -1.94 -6.53 15.26
C ALA A 136 -1.65 -6.22 13.78
N HIS A 137 -0.66 -6.88 13.17
CA HIS A 137 -0.28 -6.73 11.77
C HIS A 137 -0.77 -7.93 10.93
N ALA A 138 -1.66 -8.79 11.43
CA ALA A 138 -2.15 -9.95 10.68
C ALA A 138 -3.68 -9.89 10.50
N VAL A 139 -4.12 -10.00 9.25
CA VAL A 139 -5.54 -10.04 8.89
C VAL A 139 -5.87 -11.39 8.27
N LYS A 140 -6.73 -12.16 8.92
CA LYS A 140 -7.29 -13.40 8.35
C LYS A 140 -8.15 -13.08 7.13
N ILE A 141 -7.97 -13.85 6.06
CA ILE A 141 -8.77 -13.74 4.84
C ILE A 141 -9.41 -15.08 4.48
N THR A 142 -10.42 -15.04 3.61
CA THR A 142 -11.06 -16.27 3.11
C THR A 142 -10.17 -16.95 2.06
N PRO A 143 -10.23 -18.29 1.96
CA PRO A 143 -9.45 -19.03 0.96
C PRO A 143 -9.95 -18.83 -0.48
N ASP A 144 -11.07 -18.14 -0.67
CA ASP A 144 -11.73 -17.94 -1.97
C ASP A 144 -11.01 -16.89 -2.83
N ILE A 145 -10.12 -16.10 -2.23
CA ILE A 145 -9.33 -15.08 -2.92
C ILE A 145 -8.08 -15.73 -3.52
N PRO A 146 -7.83 -15.61 -4.84
CA PRO A 146 -6.61 -16.10 -5.46
C PRO A 146 -5.36 -15.52 -4.79
N VAL A 147 -4.50 -16.39 -4.25
CA VAL A 147 -3.33 -16.01 -3.45
C VAL A 147 -2.32 -15.17 -4.22
N ASP A 148 -2.20 -15.37 -5.53
CA ASP A 148 -1.32 -14.61 -6.42
C ASP A 148 -1.77 -13.15 -6.61
N LYS A 149 -3.02 -12.82 -6.25
CA LYS A 149 -3.58 -11.46 -6.28
C LYS A 149 -3.82 -10.88 -4.90
N ALA A 150 -4.05 -11.74 -3.90
CA ALA A 150 -4.38 -11.34 -2.54
C ALA A 150 -3.30 -10.47 -1.90
N CYS A 151 -2.01 -10.70 -2.21
CA CYS A 151 -0.88 -9.94 -1.65
C CYS A 151 -0.99 -8.42 -1.90
N LEU A 152 -1.60 -8.00 -3.00
CA LEU A 152 -1.77 -6.58 -3.34
C LEU A 152 -2.77 -5.85 -2.42
N LEU A 153 -3.62 -6.60 -1.70
CA LEU A 153 -4.60 -6.06 -0.77
C LEU A 153 -3.98 -5.53 0.53
N SER A 154 -2.75 -5.93 0.88
CA SER A 154 -2.14 -5.48 2.14
C SER A 154 -1.45 -4.11 2.04
N CYS A 155 -1.30 -3.54 0.83
CA CYS A 155 -0.89 -2.15 0.65
C CYS A 155 -1.55 -1.49 -0.58
N GLY A 156 -0.96 -1.63 -1.77
CA GLY A 156 -1.24 -0.74 -2.90
C GLY A 156 -2.71 -0.66 -3.32
N VAL A 157 -3.38 -1.80 -3.46
CA VAL A 157 -4.79 -1.84 -3.92
C VAL A 157 -5.74 -1.26 -2.88
N SER A 158 -5.61 -1.69 -1.62
CA SER A 158 -6.46 -1.20 -0.53
C SER A 158 -6.22 0.29 -0.26
N THR A 159 -4.98 0.76 -0.41
CA THR A 159 -4.65 2.19 -0.30
C THR A 159 -5.37 3.01 -1.35
N GLY A 160 -5.32 2.60 -2.62
CA GLY A 160 -5.99 3.32 -3.71
C GLY A 160 -7.51 3.29 -3.57
N LEU A 161 -8.10 2.11 -3.33
CA LEU A 161 -9.55 1.96 -3.13
C LEU A 161 -10.04 2.76 -1.92
N GLY A 162 -9.37 2.63 -0.77
CA GLY A 162 -9.71 3.36 0.45
C GLY A 162 -9.59 4.87 0.29
N SER A 163 -8.62 5.35 -0.50
CA SER A 163 -8.48 6.77 -0.81
C SER A 163 -9.69 7.31 -1.56
N ALA A 164 -10.21 6.57 -2.55
CA ALA A 164 -11.42 6.98 -3.27
C ALA A 164 -12.70 6.84 -2.42
N TRP A 165 -12.85 5.71 -1.73
CA TRP A 165 -14.12 5.35 -1.07
C TRP A 165 -14.31 6.01 0.28
N LYS A 166 -13.26 6.09 1.10
CA LYS A 166 -13.33 6.54 2.49
C LYS A 166 -12.79 7.94 2.68
N VAL A 167 -11.61 8.22 2.10
CA VAL A 167 -10.90 9.49 2.37
C VAL A 167 -11.48 10.62 1.52
N ALA A 168 -11.47 10.47 0.20
CA ALA A 168 -12.08 11.43 -0.72
C ALA A 168 -13.60 11.30 -0.78
N ALA A 169 -14.13 10.13 -0.39
CA ALA A 169 -15.55 9.81 -0.38
C ALA A 169 -16.26 10.16 -1.71
N VAL A 170 -15.65 9.77 -2.84
CA VAL A 170 -16.11 10.11 -4.19
C VAL A 170 -17.62 9.90 -4.36
N GLU A 171 -18.32 10.93 -4.79
CA GLU A 171 -19.77 10.90 -5.01
C GLU A 171 -20.08 10.52 -6.46
N GLU A 172 -21.25 9.91 -6.68
CA GLU A 172 -21.75 9.60 -8.02
C GLU A 172 -21.82 10.87 -8.87
N GLY A 173 -21.41 10.77 -10.14
CA GLY A 173 -21.35 11.90 -11.06
C GLY A 173 -20.10 12.79 -10.92
N SER A 174 -19.23 12.56 -9.94
CA SER A 174 -18.02 13.36 -9.74
C SER A 174 -17.04 13.29 -10.91
N THR A 175 -16.27 14.37 -11.12
CA THR A 175 -15.04 14.34 -11.93
C THR A 175 -13.82 14.20 -11.01
N VAL A 176 -13.02 13.16 -11.20
CA VAL A 176 -11.87 12.82 -10.36
C VAL A 176 -10.57 13.03 -11.15
N ALA A 177 -9.57 13.68 -10.55
CA ALA A 177 -8.22 13.78 -11.12
C ALA A 177 -7.23 12.97 -10.27
N ILE A 178 -6.41 12.15 -10.91
CA ILE A 178 -5.47 11.23 -10.28
C ILE A 178 -4.06 11.58 -10.75
N PHE A 179 -3.21 11.99 -9.81
CA PHE A 179 -1.82 12.34 -10.09
C PHE A 179 -0.91 11.14 -9.77
N GLY A 180 -0.36 10.54 -10.82
CA GLY A 180 0.44 9.32 -10.78
C GLY A 180 -0.38 8.08 -11.15
N LEU A 181 0.06 7.37 -12.19
CA LEU A 181 -0.57 6.15 -12.72
C LEU A 181 0.24 4.90 -12.40
N GLY A 182 0.77 4.82 -11.17
CA GLY A 182 1.31 3.58 -10.60
C GLY A 182 0.19 2.69 -10.02
N ALA A 183 0.57 1.58 -9.38
CA ALA A 183 -0.39 0.62 -8.82
C ALA A 183 -1.45 1.27 -7.91
N VAL A 184 -1.05 2.16 -6.99
CA VAL A 184 -1.98 2.88 -6.11
C VAL A 184 -2.91 3.80 -6.90
N GLY A 185 -2.38 4.58 -7.85
CA GLY A 185 -3.18 5.50 -8.66
C GLY A 185 -4.20 4.78 -9.55
N LEU A 186 -3.82 3.63 -10.11
CA LEU A 186 -4.75 2.76 -10.85
C LEU A 186 -5.83 2.18 -9.93
N ALA A 187 -5.48 1.80 -8.69
CA ALA A 187 -6.48 1.38 -7.71
C ALA A 187 -7.43 2.53 -7.28
N VAL A 188 -6.95 3.78 -7.21
CA VAL A 188 -7.81 4.96 -7.03
C VAL A 188 -8.80 5.09 -8.20
N ALA A 189 -8.34 4.88 -9.44
CA ALA A 189 -9.20 4.95 -10.62
C ALA A 189 -10.33 3.90 -10.56
N VAL A 190 -9.98 2.65 -10.23
CA VAL A 190 -10.96 1.58 -10.00
C VAL A 190 -11.93 1.96 -8.89
N GLY A 191 -11.43 2.50 -7.78
CA GLY A 191 -12.25 2.95 -6.66
C GLY A 191 -13.22 4.07 -7.03
N ALA A 192 -12.76 5.08 -7.77
CA ALA A 192 -13.57 6.20 -8.25
C ALA A 192 -14.66 5.73 -9.22
N ARG A 193 -14.34 4.81 -10.14
CA ARG A 193 -15.31 4.19 -11.05
C ARG A 193 -16.39 3.43 -10.28
N LEU A 194 -16.00 2.61 -9.31
CA LEU A 194 -16.96 1.85 -8.47
C LEU A 194 -17.86 2.76 -7.62
N ARG A 195 -17.47 4.02 -7.42
CA ARG A 195 -18.28 5.06 -6.77
C ARG A 195 -19.14 5.89 -7.73
N GLY A 196 -19.13 5.56 -9.02
CA GLY A 196 -19.96 6.22 -10.03
C GLY A 196 -19.41 7.55 -10.52
N ALA A 197 -18.09 7.79 -10.45
CA ALA A 197 -17.50 8.99 -11.05
C ALA A 197 -17.85 9.05 -12.55
N SER A 198 -18.34 10.21 -13.02
CA SER A 198 -18.70 10.43 -14.42
C SER A 198 -17.48 10.65 -15.32
N LYS A 199 -16.37 11.10 -14.73
CA LYS A 199 -15.11 11.38 -15.43
C LYS A 199 -13.93 11.12 -14.52
N ILE A 200 -12.90 10.46 -15.05
CA ILE A 200 -11.65 10.19 -14.35
C ILE A 200 -10.49 10.66 -15.23
N ILE A 201 -9.65 11.55 -14.69
CA ILE A 201 -8.54 12.18 -15.40
C ILE A 201 -7.24 11.67 -14.81
N GLY A 202 -6.51 10.85 -15.57
CA GLY A 202 -5.19 10.35 -15.19
C GLY A 202 -4.07 11.31 -15.61
N VAL A 203 -3.19 11.67 -14.69
CA VAL A 203 -2.04 12.56 -14.93
C VAL A 203 -0.77 11.81 -14.57
N ASP A 204 0.12 11.57 -15.53
CA ASP A 204 1.46 11.02 -15.29
C ASP A 204 2.47 11.66 -16.24
N LEU A 205 3.74 11.65 -15.85
CA LEU A 205 4.84 12.15 -16.69
C LEU A 205 5.29 11.10 -17.71
N ASN A 206 5.04 9.82 -17.44
CA ASN A 206 5.35 8.75 -18.39
C ASN A 206 4.12 8.43 -19.24
N PRO A 207 4.12 8.78 -20.54
CA PRO A 207 3.00 8.52 -21.43
C PRO A 207 2.71 7.03 -21.65
N GLU A 208 3.68 6.14 -21.47
CA GLU A 208 3.47 4.69 -21.60
C GLU A 208 2.45 4.14 -20.58
N LYS A 209 2.26 4.83 -19.45
CA LYS A 209 1.29 4.44 -18.44
C LYS A 209 -0.15 4.78 -18.82
N PHE A 210 -0.36 5.60 -19.84
CA PHE A 210 -1.71 6.00 -20.26
C PHE A 210 -2.47 4.82 -20.85
N GLU A 211 -1.80 3.97 -21.64
CA GLU A 211 -2.37 2.74 -22.17
C GLU A 211 -2.76 1.76 -21.07
N ILE A 212 -1.96 1.65 -20.02
CA ILE A 212 -2.26 0.81 -18.85
C ILE A 212 -3.51 1.30 -18.13
N GLY A 213 -3.65 2.62 -17.96
CA GLY A 213 -4.85 3.22 -17.35
C GLY A 213 -6.13 3.05 -18.19
N LEU A 214 -6.00 2.94 -19.51
CA LEU A 214 -7.09 2.66 -20.43
C LEU A 214 -7.51 1.17 -20.42
N GLY A 215 -6.63 0.27 -19.99
CA GLY A 215 -6.84 -1.17 -20.08
C GLY A 215 -6.50 -1.72 -21.46
N LYS A 216 -6.14 -3.01 -21.54
CA LYS A 216 -6.04 -3.74 -22.80
C LYS A 216 -7.27 -4.64 -22.95
N ASP A 217 -7.85 -4.62 -24.14
CA ASP A 217 -8.81 -5.61 -24.65
C ASP A 217 -10.21 -5.64 -23.98
N GLY A 218 -11.02 -4.60 -24.19
CA GLY A 218 -12.47 -4.62 -23.91
C GLY A 218 -12.87 -4.52 -22.43
N ASP A 219 -11.96 -4.84 -21.51
CA ASP A 219 -12.07 -4.54 -20.08
C ASP A 219 -11.63 -3.09 -19.84
N ASN A 220 -12.52 -2.14 -20.12
CA ASN A 220 -12.23 -0.71 -19.93
C ASN A 220 -12.14 -0.42 -18.41
N TRP A 221 -10.95 -0.56 -17.79
CA TRP A 221 -10.73 -0.42 -16.34
C TRP A 221 -11.21 0.93 -15.79
N CYS A 222 -11.29 1.94 -16.67
CA CYS A 222 -11.77 3.28 -16.36
C CYS A 222 -12.98 3.74 -17.19
N GLY A 223 -13.51 2.89 -18.08
CA GLY A 223 -14.66 3.21 -18.94
C GLY A 223 -14.43 4.36 -19.93
N ASP A 224 -15.48 4.78 -20.64
CA ASP A 224 -15.47 5.93 -21.57
C ASP A 224 -15.20 7.28 -20.87
N ALA A 225 -15.14 7.25 -19.54
CA ALA A 225 -14.92 8.37 -18.65
C ALA A 225 -13.44 8.74 -18.46
N TRP A 226 -12.49 7.99 -19.04
CA TRP A 226 -11.05 8.22 -18.84
C TRP A 226 -10.46 9.26 -19.78
N LEU A 227 -9.67 10.17 -19.22
CA LEU A 227 -8.82 11.09 -19.99
C LEU A 227 -7.40 11.09 -19.42
N ALA A 228 -6.43 10.65 -20.21
CA ALA A 228 -5.01 10.73 -19.84
C ALA A 228 -4.41 12.07 -20.30
N VAL A 229 -3.67 12.74 -19.43
CA VAL A 229 -2.99 14.00 -19.73
C VAL A 229 -1.50 13.93 -19.38
N ASP A 230 -0.65 14.31 -20.33
CA ASP A 230 0.77 14.56 -20.10
C ASP A 230 1.01 16.02 -19.64
N HIS A 231 2.14 16.26 -18.98
CA HIS A 231 2.62 17.57 -18.57
C HIS A 231 2.71 18.56 -19.76
N GLN A 232 2.96 18.09 -20.99
CA GLN A 232 2.93 18.95 -22.17
C GLN A 232 1.52 19.51 -22.44
N PHE A 233 0.47 18.73 -22.18
CA PHE A 233 -0.93 19.16 -22.33
C PHE A 233 -1.32 20.19 -21.26
N LEU A 234 -0.84 20.04 -20.02
CA LEU A 234 -1.03 21.04 -18.95
C LEU A 234 -0.37 22.38 -19.32
N ARG A 235 0.87 22.37 -19.83
CA ARG A 235 1.57 23.58 -20.31
C ARG A 235 0.89 24.22 -21.54
N ALA A 236 0.30 23.41 -22.42
CA ALA A 236 -0.43 23.91 -23.59
C ALA A 236 -1.74 24.62 -23.18
N SER A 237 -2.45 24.08 -22.19
CA SER A 237 -3.71 24.65 -21.70
C SER A 237 -3.53 26.00 -20.99
N GLU A 238 -2.39 26.22 -20.33
CA GLU A 238 -2.05 27.52 -19.72
C GLU A 238 -1.61 28.56 -20.75
N ARG A 239 -0.91 28.17 -21.83
CA ARG A 239 -0.54 29.11 -22.91
C ARG A 239 -1.73 29.55 -23.76
N GLN A 240 -2.74 28.71 -23.93
CA GLN A 240 -3.90 29.03 -24.78
C GLN A 240 -5.01 29.79 -24.04
N LYS A 241 -5.14 29.63 -22.71
CA LYS A 241 -6.10 30.40 -21.89
C LYS A 241 -5.57 31.77 -21.45
N CYS A 242 -4.28 31.92 -21.13
CA CYS A 242 -3.72 33.25 -20.78
C CYS A 242 -3.68 34.24 -21.95
N ARG A 243 -3.52 33.78 -23.20
CA ARG A 243 -3.50 34.70 -24.37
C ARG A 243 -4.87 35.22 -24.81
N ARG A 244 -5.97 34.53 -24.48
CA ARG A 244 -7.33 34.99 -24.85
C ARG A 244 -8.02 35.83 -23.77
N HIS A 245 -7.54 35.82 -22.53
CA HIS A 245 -8.11 36.62 -21.44
C HIS A 245 -7.40 37.97 -21.21
N ILE A 246 -6.13 38.11 -21.60
CA ILE A 246 -5.38 39.36 -21.40
C ILE A 246 -5.68 40.41 -22.50
N LEU A 247 -6.11 40.01 -23.70
CA LEU A 247 -6.40 40.94 -24.82
C LEU A 247 -7.87 41.36 -24.96
N ARG A 248 -8.76 40.98 -24.03
CA ARG A 248 -10.18 41.42 -24.04
C ARG A 248 -10.60 42.27 -22.83
N ARG A 249 -9.65 42.69 -21.97
CA ARG A 249 -9.94 43.54 -20.80
C ARG A 249 -9.26 44.92 -20.82
N SER A 250 -8.77 45.40 -21.96
CA SER A 250 -8.19 46.76 -22.06
C SER A 250 -9.02 47.77 -22.86
N GLN A 251 -10.30 47.52 -23.14
CA GLN A 251 -11.17 48.47 -23.86
C GLN A 251 -12.60 48.61 -23.32
N ALA A 252 -12.86 48.20 -22.07
CA ALA A 252 -14.16 48.47 -21.45
C ALA A 252 -14.01 48.63 -19.95
N GLN A 253 -13.65 49.85 -19.51
CA GLN A 253 -14.17 50.59 -18.36
C GLN A 253 -13.22 51.76 -18.04
N ILE A 254 -13.70 52.97 -18.34
CA ILE A 254 -13.24 54.31 -17.90
C ILE A 254 -11.85 54.74 -18.39
#